data_AF-A0A239K9X6-F1
#
_entry.id   AF-A0A239K9X6-F1
#
_cell.length_a   1.000
_cell.length_b   1.000
_cell.length_c   1.000
_cell.angle_alpha   90.00
_cell.angle_beta   90.00
_cell.angle_gamma   90.00
#
_symmetry.space_group_name_H-M   'P 1'
#
loop_
_entity.id
_entity.type
_entity.pdbx_description
1 polymer ?
#
loop_
_entity_poly.entity_id
_entity_poly.type
_entity_poly.pdbx_seq_one_letter_code
_entity_poly.pdbx_strand_id
1 'polypeptide(L)'
;MNRLIRFAGIATISALSLTMMSSPAATAAKKQPGTVVVTEPKAKNQFYDEARAITVDHRGRAVVAARIGFNKVAVYRMTKKGKLDKKFGNRGRLYLKTKYEPIDVTTDRNGRVILAIASNPHAITSTARVIRFTANGKKDKKFGKKGTFQRKGFKVSGVVADGSGRVIVTGQHSPKKGQNFAEAFRLSARGKVDTGFGSNGRTRLAKYAEQETGYLGTTFKQASFDRQGRILILTGVNKGILTNPEFGVTRLLANGQFDATYGSSGAGYTVREWNVNDSTTGTFGSAIAVHPDSKVFIGGNATSVTGFLTSQFDEYGNLTSDISTVRFTKNLLDKAVAAVPAANGRAVSAGLVYKGGKYRVGVMRTNADGTLDKTFGKKGKTLVKVRGYKQVQAVDAAVDKKGRIYVLATAEGKKYGTSASRVTVIRLKANGKIDKKWGR
;
A
#
# COMPACT_ATOMS: atom_id res chain seq x y z
N MET A 1 -61.28 10.55 62.17
CA MET A 1 -61.19 9.39 61.26
C MET A 1 -59.97 9.55 60.37
N ASN A 2 -59.34 8.42 60.05
CA ASN A 2 -57.95 8.26 59.59
C ASN A 2 -57.66 8.65 58.13
N ARG A 3 -56.42 9.17 57.92
CA ARG A 3 -55.48 9.01 56.77
C ARG A 3 -55.91 9.63 55.42
N LEU A 4 -55.06 10.32 54.63
CA LEU A 4 -53.60 10.32 54.45
C LEU A 4 -53.15 11.65 53.78
N ILE A 5 -52.02 12.19 54.24
CA ILE A 5 -51.31 13.38 53.73
C ILE A 5 -50.46 12.99 52.50
N ARG A 6 -50.41 13.82 51.45
CA ARG A 6 -49.43 13.74 50.35
C ARG A 6 -48.56 15.00 50.31
N PHE A 7 -47.24 14.81 50.31
CA PHE A 7 -46.23 15.88 50.15
C PHE A 7 -45.75 16.00 48.69
N ALA A 8 -45.68 17.25 48.24
CA ALA A 8 -44.67 17.93 47.41
C ALA A 8 -44.05 17.26 46.16
N GLY A 9 -43.99 18.05 45.06
CA GLY A 9 -42.69 18.33 44.44
C GLY A 9 -42.57 18.43 42.91
N ILE A 10 -42.58 19.67 42.43
CA ILE A 10 -41.67 20.24 41.42
C ILE A 10 -42.00 20.08 39.92
N ALA A 11 -42.11 21.25 39.31
CA ALA A 11 -42.28 21.56 37.90
C ALA A 11 -41.13 21.05 37.01
N THR A 12 -41.48 20.53 35.85
CA THR A 12 -40.54 20.21 34.76
C THR A 12 -39.95 21.49 34.19
N ILE A 13 -38.68 21.74 34.51
CA ILE A 13 -37.87 22.80 33.90
C ILE A 13 -37.54 22.43 32.44
N SER A 14 -37.90 23.36 31.57
CA SER A 14 -37.53 23.52 30.17
C SER A 14 -36.06 23.24 29.86
N ALA A 15 -35.84 22.63 28.69
CA ALA A 15 -34.54 22.30 28.14
C ALA A 15 -33.57 23.50 28.15
N LEU A 16 -32.59 23.45 29.05
CA LEU A 16 -31.40 24.29 28.97
C LEU A 16 -30.61 23.82 27.74
N SER A 17 -30.48 24.71 26.76
CA SER A 17 -29.52 24.58 25.68
C SER A 17 -28.12 24.41 26.26
N LEU A 18 -27.62 23.17 26.29
CA LEU A 18 -26.23 22.92 26.63
C LEU A 18 -25.39 23.39 25.44
N THR A 19 -25.00 24.67 25.48
CA THR A 19 -23.93 25.21 24.66
C THR A 19 -22.69 24.38 25.00
N MET A 20 -22.42 23.34 24.19
CA MET A 20 -21.15 22.62 24.28
C MET A 20 -20.07 23.65 23.98
N MET A 21 -19.46 24.17 25.05
CA MET A 21 -18.20 24.88 24.95
C MET A 21 -17.25 23.94 24.25
N SER A 22 -16.96 24.25 22.99
CA SER A 22 -15.94 23.58 22.21
C SER A 22 -14.67 23.59 23.04
N SER A 23 -14.21 22.42 23.46
CA SER A 23 -12.89 22.26 24.06
C SER A 23 -11.88 22.97 23.15
N PRO A 24 -11.01 23.85 23.70
CA PRO A 24 -10.14 24.68 22.89
C PRO A 24 -9.34 23.78 21.95
N ALA A 25 -9.41 24.16 20.68
CA ALA A 25 -8.82 23.48 19.54
C ALA A 25 -7.58 22.67 19.92
N ALA A 26 -7.61 21.37 19.63
CA ALA A 26 -6.39 20.60 19.46
C ALA A 26 -5.47 21.44 18.57
N THR A 27 -4.43 22.01 19.18
CA THR A 27 -3.54 23.01 18.58
C THR A 27 -3.22 22.53 17.18
N ALA A 28 -3.69 23.27 16.16
CA ALA A 28 -3.50 22.90 14.77
C ALA A 28 -2.01 22.62 14.61
N ALA A 29 -1.63 21.34 14.47
CA ALA A 29 -0.24 20.95 14.36
C ALA A 29 0.34 21.80 13.22
N LYS A 30 1.24 22.75 13.54
CA LYS A 30 1.78 23.73 12.58
C LYS A 30 2.06 22.99 11.29
N LYS A 31 1.35 23.34 10.20
CA LYS A 31 1.45 22.66 8.90
C LYS A 31 2.92 22.42 8.59
N GLN A 32 3.36 21.17 8.60
CA GLN A 32 4.72 20.83 8.24
C GLN A 32 4.84 20.90 6.72
N PRO A 33 5.69 21.76 6.15
CA PRO A 33 5.86 21.85 4.71
C PRO A 33 6.21 20.49 4.11
N GLY A 34 5.56 20.12 2.99
CA GLY A 34 5.75 18.81 2.37
C GLY A 34 5.08 17.65 3.10
N THR A 35 4.21 17.92 4.08
CA THR A 35 3.44 16.92 4.80
C THR A 35 1.99 17.34 4.88
N VAL A 36 1.08 16.43 4.54
CA VAL A 36 -0.36 16.65 4.60
C VAL A 36 -1.01 15.51 5.38
N VAL A 37 -1.76 15.87 6.41
CA VAL A 37 -2.65 14.94 7.12
C VAL A 37 -3.99 14.97 6.39
N VAL A 38 -4.45 13.84 5.88
CA VAL A 38 -5.69 13.76 5.09
C VAL A 38 -6.92 13.43 5.94
N THR A 39 -6.73 12.84 7.12
CA THR A 39 -7.81 12.56 8.06
C THR A 39 -8.06 13.72 9.02
N GLU A 40 -9.32 13.88 9.39
CA GLU A 40 -9.76 14.95 10.27
C GLU A 40 -9.36 14.67 11.73
N PRO A 41 -9.25 15.71 12.57
CA PRO A 41 -9.11 15.53 14.01
C PRO A 41 -10.27 14.74 14.60
N LYS A 42 -9.93 13.83 15.52
CA LYS A 42 -10.90 13.03 16.25
C LYS A 42 -10.95 13.46 17.72
N ALA A 43 -12.14 13.37 18.30
CA ALA A 43 -12.37 13.53 19.74
C ALA A 43 -11.76 12.34 20.53
N LYS A 44 -11.73 12.46 21.86
CA LYS A 44 -11.32 11.35 22.75
C LYS A 44 -12.19 10.11 22.49
N ASN A 45 -11.61 8.91 22.58
CA ASN A 45 -12.26 7.59 22.43
C ASN A 45 -12.76 7.22 21.01
N GLN A 46 -12.27 7.86 19.95
CA GLN A 46 -12.57 7.43 18.58
C GLN A 46 -11.47 6.54 17.98
N PHE A 47 -11.91 5.53 17.23
CA PHE A 47 -11.11 4.46 16.63
C PHE A 47 -9.96 4.94 15.71
N TYR A 48 -8.98 4.08 15.49
CA TYR A 48 -7.78 4.35 14.69
C TYR A 48 -8.09 4.59 13.20
N ASP A 49 -7.41 5.56 12.57
CA ASP A 49 -7.30 5.64 11.11
C ASP A 49 -5.99 5.02 10.67
N GLU A 50 -6.06 4.15 9.66
CA GLU A 50 -4.90 3.45 9.13
C GLU A 50 -4.74 3.78 7.65
N ALA A 51 -3.55 4.22 7.29
CA ALA A 51 -3.11 4.21 5.91
C ALA A 51 -3.06 2.77 5.38
N ARG A 52 -3.42 2.55 4.11
CA ARG A 52 -3.28 1.24 3.47
C ARG A 52 -2.50 1.28 2.16
N ALA A 53 -2.87 2.17 1.24
CA ALA A 53 -2.20 2.22 -0.06
C ALA A 53 -2.24 3.63 -0.64
N ILE A 54 -1.22 3.99 -1.43
CA ILE A 54 -1.12 5.25 -2.16
C ILE A 54 -0.74 4.99 -3.61
N THR A 55 -1.35 5.70 -4.54
CA THR A 55 -0.89 5.77 -5.92
C THR A 55 -0.81 7.22 -6.38
N VAL A 56 -0.19 7.46 -7.53
CA VAL A 56 -0.16 8.77 -8.18
C VAL A 56 -0.53 8.63 -9.65
N ASP A 57 -1.49 9.43 -10.09
CA ASP A 57 -1.97 9.35 -11.46
C ASP A 57 -1.06 10.10 -12.45
N HIS A 58 -1.35 9.95 -13.75
CA HIS A 58 -0.62 10.59 -14.85
C HIS A 58 -0.61 12.15 -14.79
N ARG A 59 -1.53 12.76 -14.01
CA ARG A 59 -1.62 14.21 -13.77
C ARG A 59 -0.83 14.64 -12.52
N GLY A 60 -0.19 13.70 -11.83
CA GLY A 60 0.57 13.94 -10.60
C GLY A 60 -0.34 14.22 -9.39
N ARG A 61 -1.54 13.61 -9.36
CA ARG A 61 -2.45 13.65 -8.21
C ARG A 61 -2.28 12.37 -7.39
N ALA A 62 -2.08 12.51 -6.08
CA ALA A 62 -1.98 11.37 -5.19
C ALA A 62 -3.38 10.86 -4.82
N VAL A 63 -3.57 9.55 -4.79
CA VAL A 63 -4.80 8.87 -4.36
C VAL A 63 -4.43 7.93 -3.21
N VAL A 64 -5.10 8.05 -2.08
CA VAL A 64 -4.83 7.29 -0.86
C VAL A 64 -6.06 6.48 -0.48
N ALA A 65 -5.89 5.19 -0.20
CA ALA A 65 -6.87 4.36 0.46
C ALA A 65 -6.51 4.22 1.95
N ALA A 66 -7.53 4.32 2.80
CA ALA A 66 -7.38 4.25 4.25
C ALA A 66 -8.57 3.54 4.90
N ARG A 67 -8.30 2.85 6.00
CA ARG A 67 -9.34 2.37 6.91
C ARG A 67 -9.63 3.49 7.92
N ILE A 68 -10.90 3.83 8.11
CA ILE A 68 -11.35 4.88 9.02
C ILE A 68 -12.20 4.24 10.11
N GLY A 69 -11.62 4.06 11.30
CA GLY A 69 -12.24 3.27 12.36
C GLY A 69 -12.54 1.82 11.93
N PHE A 70 -13.58 1.22 12.50
CA PHE A 70 -13.81 -0.22 12.28
C PHE A 70 -14.60 -0.58 11.02
N ASN A 71 -15.41 0.35 10.47
CA ASN A 71 -16.42 0.04 9.46
C ASN A 71 -16.49 1.03 8.29
N LYS A 72 -15.40 1.76 8.03
CA LYS A 72 -15.34 2.68 6.89
C LYS A 72 -14.03 2.52 6.12
N VAL A 73 -14.15 2.55 4.81
CA VAL A 73 -13.03 2.74 3.89
C VAL A 73 -13.11 4.16 3.33
N ALA A 74 -12.00 4.87 3.32
CA ALA A 74 -11.88 6.17 2.69
C ALA A 74 -10.93 6.13 1.51
N VAL A 75 -11.27 6.90 0.47
CA VAL A 75 -10.36 7.25 -0.61
C VAL A 75 -10.19 8.76 -0.63
N TYR A 76 -8.97 9.23 -0.47
CA TYR A 76 -8.60 10.64 -0.57
C TYR A 76 -7.90 10.89 -1.90
N ARG A 77 -8.24 11.98 -2.58
CA ARG A 77 -7.46 12.45 -3.73
C ARG A 77 -6.90 13.84 -3.49
N MET A 78 -5.61 13.99 -3.79
CA MET A 78 -4.87 15.23 -3.61
C MET A 78 -4.35 15.73 -4.96
N THR A 79 -4.39 17.04 -5.15
CA THR A 79 -3.83 17.70 -6.33
C THR A 79 -2.30 17.65 -6.37
N LYS A 80 -1.71 17.98 -7.52
CA LYS A 80 -0.25 18.18 -7.66
C LYS A 80 0.34 19.24 -6.71
N LYS A 81 -0.49 20.11 -6.13
CA LYS A 81 -0.12 21.12 -5.13
C LYS A 81 -0.30 20.64 -3.68
N GLY A 82 -0.92 19.49 -3.46
CA GLY A 82 -1.04 18.87 -2.13
C GLY A 82 -2.30 19.28 -1.36
N LYS A 83 -3.20 20.04 -2.00
CA LYS A 83 -4.55 20.27 -1.49
C LYS A 83 -5.46 19.12 -1.92
N LEU A 84 -6.46 18.79 -1.11
CA LEU A 84 -7.52 17.87 -1.50
C LEU A 84 -8.19 18.32 -2.81
N ASP A 85 -8.40 17.38 -3.73
CA ASP A 85 -8.98 17.64 -5.04
C ASP A 85 -10.48 17.86 -4.91
N LYS A 86 -10.90 19.13 -4.89
CA LYS A 86 -12.32 19.50 -4.71
C LYS A 86 -13.27 18.88 -5.76
N LYS A 87 -12.76 18.41 -6.90
CA LYS A 87 -13.55 17.76 -7.97
C LYS A 87 -13.72 16.25 -7.79
N PHE A 88 -13.20 15.67 -6.69
CA PHE A 88 -13.30 14.24 -6.38
C PHE A 88 -14.20 13.97 -5.18
N GLY A 89 -15.23 13.15 -5.37
CA GLY A 89 -16.16 12.79 -4.29
C GLY A 89 -16.70 14.03 -3.58
N ASN A 90 -16.76 13.97 -2.26
CA ASN A 90 -17.02 15.13 -1.42
C ASN A 90 -15.71 15.90 -1.15
N ARG A 91 -15.40 16.85 -2.05
CA ARG A 91 -14.29 17.81 -1.91
C ARG A 91 -12.91 17.17 -1.64
N GLY A 92 -12.62 16.09 -2.34
CA GLY A 92 -11.37 15.31 -2.27
C GLY A 92 -11.47 14.04 -1.43
N ARG A 93 -12.66 13.73 -0.91
CA ARG A 93 -12.91 12.60 -0.02
C ARG A 93 -14.03 11.72 -0.55
N LEU A 94 -13.85 10.42 -0.43
CA LEU A 94 -14.85 9.42 -0.71
C LEU A 94 -14.91 8.46 0.47
N TYR A 95 -16.10 8.18 0.98
CA TYR A 95 -16.31 7.24 2.09
C TYR A 95 -17.22 6.09 1.66
N LEU A 96 -16.85 4.89 2.07
CA LEU A 96 -17.64 3.68 1.94
C LEU A 96 -17.90 3.13 3.34
N LYS A 97 -19.17 3.07 3.76
CA LYS A 97 -19.56 2.32 4.96
C LYS A 97 -19.55 0.84 4.60
N THR A 98 -18.63 0.09 5.19
CA THR A 98 -18.41 -1.32 4.82
C THR A 98 -17.64 -2.05 5.92
N LYS A 99 -17.92 -3.35 6.08
CA LYS A 99 -17.13 -4.25 6.92
C LYS A 99 -15.84 -4.76 6.27
N TYR A 100 -15.63 -4.43 4.99
CA TYR A 100 -14.44 -4.80 4.24
C TYR A 100 -13.30 -3.82 4.52
N GLU A 101 -12.06 -4.30 4.45
CA GLU A 101 -10.86 -3.49 4.66
C GLU A 101 -10.23 -3.09 3.32
N PRO A 102 -9.63 -1.89 3.20
CA PRO A 102 -8.89 -1.51 2.02
C PRO A 102 -7.56 -2.26 1.95
N ILE A 103 -7.26 -2.81 0.78
CA ILE A 103 -6.02 -3.55 0.53
C ILE A 103 -5.09 -2.73 -0.35
N ASP A 104 -5.57 -2.34 -1.52
CA ASP A 104 -4.75 -1.64 -2.50
C ASP A 104 -5.58 -0.67 -3.35
N VAL A 105 -4.92 0.34 -3.92
CA VAL A 105 -5.54 1.36 -4.76
C VAL A 105 -4.64 1.71 -5.95
N THR A 106 -5.25 1.75 -7.13
CA THR A 106 -4.57 2.17 -8.36
C THR A 106 -5.44 3.12 -9.18
N THR A 107 -4.87 3.70 -10.23
CA THR A 107 -5.57 4.55 -11.19
C THR A 107 -5.25 4.15 -12.61
N ASP A 108 -6.20 4.32 -13.52
CA ASP A 108 -5.95 4.16 -14.94
C ASP A 108 -5.58 5.49 -15.65
N ARG A 109 -5.34 5.42 -16.96
CA ARG A 109 -5.03 6.59 -17.80
C ARG A 109 -6.16 7.63 -17.86
N ASN A 110 -7.40 7.26 -17.55
CA ASN A 110 -8.52 8.19 -17.48
C ASN A 110 -8.64 8.86 -16.10
N GLY A 111 -7.76 8.51 -15.16
CA GLY A 111 -7.80 9.01 -13.78
C GLY A 111 -8.97 8.46 -12.98
N ARG A 112 -9.57 7.34 -13.43
CA ARG A 112 -10.51 6.54 -12.64
C ARG A 112 -9.74 5.86 -11.50
N VAL A 113 -10.39 5.66 -10.38
CA VAL A 113 -9.80 5.00 -9.20
C VAL A 113 -10.28 3.57 -9.14
N ILE A 114 -9.37 2.62 -8.97
CA ILE A 114 -9.66 1.20 -8.77
C ILE A 114 -9.23 0.87 -7.35
N LEU A 115 -10.16 0.39 -6.53
CA LEU A 115 -9.95 0.06 -5.13
C LEU A 115 -10.20 -1.43 -4.90
N ALA A 116 -9.22 -2.12 -4.31
CA ALA A 116 -9.39 -3.48 -3.81
C ALA A 116 -9.72 -3.46 -2.32
N ILE A 117 -10.77 -4.18 -1.92
CA ILE A 117 -11.14 -4.38 -0.52
C ILE A 117 -11.39 -5.86 -0.22
N ALA A 118 -11.11 -6.30 1.00
CA ALA A 118 -11.26 -7.70 1.44
C ALA A 118 -12.16 -7.82 2.67
N SER A 119 -12.95 -8.89 2.78
CA SER A 119 -13.86 -9.09 3.93
C SER A 119 -13.11 -9.42 5.23
N ASN A 120 -12.00 -10.14 5.13
CA ASN A 120 -11.07 -10.39 6.20
C ASN A 120 -9.69 -10.63 5.57
N PRO A 121 -8.75 -9.67 5.63
CA PRO A 121 -7.43 -9.82 5.00
C PRO A 121 -6.52 -10.82 5.73
N HIS A 122 -6.85 -11.20 6.95
CA HIS A 122 -6.08 -12.14 7.76
C HIS A 122 -6.56 -13.59 7.58
N ALA A 123 -7.79 -13.79 7.10
CA ALA A 123 -8.32 -15.12 6.81
C ALA A 123 -7.96 -15.59 5.40
N ILE A 124 -7.67 -16.89 5.29
CA ILE A 124 -7.46 -17.59 4.02
C ILE A 124 -8.75 -17.57 3.17
N THR A 125 -9.90 -17.78 3.81
CA THR A 125 -11.23 -17.73 3.17
C THR A 125 -11.79 -16.30 3.15
N SER A 126 -11.14 -15.42 2.38
CA SER A 126 -11.59 -14.03 2.20
C SER A 126 -12.51 -13.84 0.99
N THR A 127 -13.25 -12.73 0.96
CA THR A 127 -13.96 -12.25 -0.23
C THR A 127 -13.30 -10.98 -0.73
N ALA A 128 -12.78 -11.02 -1.95
CA ALA A 128 -12.25 -9.86 -2.65
C ALA A 128 -13.39 -9.09 -3.33
N ARG A 129 -13.30 -7.76 -3.27
CA ARG A 129 -14.08 -6.85 -4.09
C ARG A 129 -13.16 -5.85 -4.77
N VAL A 130 -13.40 -5.64 -6.07
CA VAL A 130 -12.74 -4.58 -6.84
C VAL A 130 -13.80 -3.56 -7.22
N ILE A 131 -13.65 -2.34 -6.74
CA ILE A 131 -14.58 -1.24 -6.96
C ILE A 131 -13.92 -0.21 -7.87
N ARG A 132 -14.63 0.19 -8.94
CA ARG A 132 -14.16 1.28 -9.79
C ARG A 132 -14.97 2.55 -9.55
N PHE A 133 -14.25 3.66 -9.44
CA PHE A 133 -14.79 5.00 -9.37
C PHE A 133 -14.35 5.79 -10.59
N THR A 134 -15.23 6.66 -11.08
CA THR A 134 -14.95 7.62 -12.13
C THR A 134 -13.86 8.62 -11.69
N ALA A 135 -13.34 9.39 -12.64
CA ALA A 135 -12.38 10.45 -12.34
C ALA A 135 -12.94 11.57 -11.44
N ASN A 136 -14.25 11.66 -11.18
CA ASN A 136 -14.82 12.59 -10.20
C ASN A 136 -15.24 11.89 -8.89
N GLY A 137 -14.89 10.61 -8.70
CA GLY A 137 -15.15 9.88 -7.45
C GLY A 137 -16.57 9.33 -7.31
N LYS A 138 -17.39 9.36 -8.37
CA LYS A 138 -18.65 8.62 -8.40
C LYS A 138 -18.38 7.15 -8.69
N LYS A 139 -19.21 6.25 -8.18
CA LYS A 139 -19.09 4.81 -8.50
C LYS A 139 -19.35 4.58 -9.99
N ASP A 140 -18.46 3.90 -10.70
CA ASP A 140 -18.61 3.64 -12.13
C ASP A 140 -19.59 2.48 -12.36
N LYS A 141 -20.88 2.80 -12.55
CA LYS A 141 -21.94 1.80 -12.69
C LYS A 141 -21.75 0.84 -13.87
N LYS A 142 -20.87 1.16 -14.84
CA LYS A 142 -20.55 0.30 -16.00
C LYS A 142 -19.52 -0.80 -15.70
N PHE A 143 -18.96 -0.82 -14.49
CA PHE A 143 -17.97 -1.82 -14.07
C PHE A 143 -18.59 -2.90 -13.18
N GLY A 144 -18.54 -4.16 -13.59
CA GLY A 144 -19.11 -5.28 -12.84
C GLY A 144 -20.58 -5.05 -12.50
N LYS A 145 -21.02 -5.49 -11.31
CA LYS A 145 -22.38 -5.26 -10.81
C LYS A 145 -22.43 -3.92 -10.07
N LYS A 146 -23.00 -2.89 -10.69
CA LYS A 146 -23.18 -1.53 -10.12
C LYS A 146 -21.86 -0.93 -9.61
N GLY A 147 -20.78 -1.08 -10.39
CA GLY A 147 -19.45 -0.55 -10.08
C GLY A 147 -18.58 -1.44 -9.20
N THR A 148 -18.91 -2.71 -9.06
CA THR A 148 -18.17 -3.65 -8.20
C THR A 148 -18.09 -5.03 -8.84
N PHE A 149 -16.88 -5.56 -8.89
CA PHE A 149 -16.62 -6.98 -9.08
C PHE A 149 -16.43 -7.64 -7.70
N GLN A 150 -16.87 -8.88 -7.53
CA GLN A 150 -16.71 -9.65 -6.30
C GLN A 150 -16.30 -11.08 -6.60
N ARG A 151 -15.36 -11.62 -5.82
CA ARG A 151 -14.96 -13.04 -5.87
C ARG A 151 -14.85 -13.59 -4.45
N LYS A 152 -15.63 -14.63 -4.15
CA LYS A 152 -15.55 -15.38 -2.88
C LYS A 152 -14.34 -16.33 -2.91
N GLY A 153 -13.82 -16.67 -1.73
CA GLY A 153 -12.66 -17.57 -1.60
C GLY A 153 -11.37 -16.99 -2.19
N PHE A 154 -11.28 -15.66 -2.30
CA PHE A 154 -10.12 -14.99 -2.88
C PHE A 154 -9.63 -13.91 -1.91
N LYS A 155 -8.42 -14.10 -1.37
CA LYS A 155 -7.69 -13.13 -0.59
C LYS A 155 -6.88 -12.27 -1.55
N VAL A 156 -7.42 -11.09 -1.87
CA VAL A 156 -6.73 -10.11 -2.74
C VAL A 156 -5.52 -9.51 -2.02
N SER A 157 -4.44 -9.34 -2.77
CA SER A 157 -3.18 -8.73 -2.29
C SER A 157 -2.80 -7.49 -3.08
N GLY A 158 -3.18 -7.37 -4.36
CA GLY A 158 -2.85 -6.21 -5.17
C GLY A 158 -3.75 -6.01 -6.38
N VAL A 159 -3.80 -4.76 -6.87
CA VAL A 159 -4.46 -4.40 -8.13
C VAL A 159 -3.64 -3.42 -8.96
N VAL A 160 -3.53 -3.70 -10.26
CA VAL A 160 -2.98 -2.76 -11.25
C VAL A 160 -3.91 -2.62 -12.44
N ALA A 161 -3.97 -1.42 -13.02
CA ALA A 161 -4.83 -1.13 -14.17
C ALA A 161 -3.99 -0.66 -15.35
N ASP A 162 -4.30 -1.15 -16.54
CA ASP A 162 -3.63 -0.74 -17.77
C ASP A 162 -4.29 0.50 -18.40
N GLY A 163 -3.72 0.94 -19.53
CA GLY A 163 -4.23 2.11 -20.26
C GLY A 163 -5.62 1.93 -20.86
N SER A 164 -6.06 0.69 -21.10
CA SER A 164 -7.39 0.36 -21.62
C SER A 164 -8.46 0.25 -20.52
N GLY A 165 -8.05 0.34 -19.25
CA GLY A 165 -8.92 0.20 -18.09
C GLY A 165 -9.24 -1.25 -17.71
N ARG A 166 -8.49 -2.23 -18.27
CA ARG A 166 -8.44 -3.59 -17.75
C ARG A 166 -7.68 -3.59 -16.43
N VAL A 167 -8.03 -4.51 -15.54
CA VAL A 167 -7.47 -4.59 -14.19
C VAL A 167 -6.89 -5.98 -13.98
N ILE A 168 -5.61 -6.05 -13.61
CA ILE A 168 -5.00 -7.27 -13.07
C ILE A 168 -5.22 -7.27 -11.56
N VAL A 169 -5.70 -8.40 -11.05
CA VAL A 169 -5.92 -8.64 -9.62
C VAL A 169 -5.04 -9.82 -9.22
N THR A 170 -4.23 -9.63 -8.18
CA THR A 170 -3.38 -10.69 -7.63
C THR A 170 -3.82 -11.04 -6.21
N GLY A 171 -3.62 -12.30 -5.83
CA GLY A 171 -3.98 -12.77 -4.50
C GLY A 171 -3.97 -14.29 -4.40
N GLN A 172 -4.44 -14.79 -3.25
CA GLN A 172 -4.56 -16.22 -3.02
C GLN A 172 -6.00 -16.67 -3.24
N HIS A 173 -6.17 -17.70 -4.05
CA HIS A 173 -7.45 -18.35 -4.28
C HIS A 173 -7.52 -19.66 -3.49
N SER A 174 -8.55 -19.78 -2.66
CA SER A 174 -8.79 -20.96 -1.82
C SER A 174 -10.16 -21.56 -2.14
N PRO A 175 -10.27 -22.39 -3.19
CA PRO A 175 -11.55 -22.96 -3.62
C PRO A 175 -12.11 -23.99 -2.64
N LYS A 176 -11.23 -24.64 -1.85
CA LYS A 176 -11.56 -25.61 -0.80
C LYS A 176 -10.65 -25.39 0.41
N LYS A 177 -11.08 -25.79 1.61
CA LYS A 177 -10.25 -25.75 2.83
C LYS A 177 -8.97 -26.56 2.59
N GLY A 178 -7.81 -25.98 2.90
CA GLY A 178 -6.50 -26.61 2.69
C GLY A 178 -5.90 -26.45 1.28
N GLN A 179 -6.64 -25.96 0.29
CA GLN A 179 -6.10 -25.64 -1.03
C GLN A 179 -5.88 -24.14 -1.17
N ASN A 180 -4.63 -23.70 -1.37
CA ASN A 180 -4.28 -22.29 -1.52
C ASN A 180 -3.39 -22.10 -2.76
N PHE A 181 -3.91 -21.37 -3.74
CA PHE A 181 -3.17 -21.07 -4.97
C PHE A 181 -2.87 -19.59 -5.07
N ALA A 182 -1.60 -19.23 -5.21
CA ALA A 182 -1.22 -17.92 -5.71
C ALA A 182 -1.78 -17.75 -7.14
N GLU A 183 -2.54 -16.69 -7.38
CA GLU A 183 -3.27 -16.53 -8.64
C GLU A 183 -3.32 -15.06 -9.07
N ALA A 184 -3.19 -14.83 -10.37
CA ALA A 184 -3.51 -13.58 -11.04
C ALA A 184 -4.70 -13.78 -11.96
N PHE A 185 -5.64 -12.83 -12.00
CA PHE A 185 -6.72 -12.83 -12.98
C PHE A 185 -6.94 -11.44 -13.55
N ARG A 186 -7.52 -11.37 -14.76
CA ARG A 186 -7.80 -10.10 -15.42
C ARG A 186 -9.30 -9.81 -15.44
N LEU A 187 -9.65 -8.57 -15.11
CA LEU A 187 -10.95 -7.99 -15.36
C LEU A 187 -10.86 -7.10 -16.60
N SER A 188 -11.84 -7.26 -17.49
CA SER A 188 -12.07 -6.36 -18.63
C SER A 188 -12.35 -4.93 -18.18
N ALA A 189 -12.34 -3.98 -19.13
CA ALA A 189 -12.77 -2.61 -18.86
C ALA A 189 -14.24 -2.50 -18.41
N ARG A 190 -15.06 -3.54 -18.57
CA ARG A 190 -16.43 -3.61 -18.04
C ARG A 190 -16.52 -4.35 -16.71
N GLY A 191 -15.40 -4.76 -16.11
CA GLY A 191 -15.35 -5.44 -14.81
C GLY A 191 -15.87 -6.88 -14.81
N LYS A 192 -15.98 -7.50 -16.00
CA LYS A 192 -16.17 -8.95 -16.16
C LYS A 192 -14.80 -9.63 -16.22
N VAL A 193 -14.69 -10.86 -15.74
CA VAL A 193 -13.48 -11.68 -15.94
C VAL A 193 -13.21 -11.78 -17.44
N ASP A 194 -11.98 -11.51 -17.82
CA ASP A 194 -11.53 -11.60 -19.20
C ASP A 194 -11.03 -13.02 -19.46
N THR A 195 -11.84 -13.86 -20.09
CA THR A 195 -11.57 -15.29 -20.28
C THR A 195 -10.38 -15.59 -21.18
N GLY A 196 -9.92 -14.62 -21.98
CA GLY A 196 -8.73 -14.73 -22.82
C GLY A 196 -7.41 -14.47 -22.07
N PHE A 197 -7.45 -14.23 -20.75
CA PHE A 197 -6.26 -14.10 -19.92
C PHE A 197 -5.86 -15.44 -19.30
N GLY A 198 -4.63 -15.89 -19.50
CA GLY A 198 -4.13 -17.17 -19.01
C GLY A 198 -5.04 -18.33 -19.43
N SER A 199 -5.43 -19.17 -18.48
CA SER A 199 -6.44 -20.22 -18.65
C SER A 199 -7.75 -19.81 -17.98
N ASN A 200 -8.82 -19.65 -18.77
CA ASN A 200 -10.15 -19.26 -18.29
C ASN A 200 -10.17 -17.97 -17.47
N GLY A 201 -9.35 -17.00 -17.87
CA GLY A 201 -9.25 -15.67 -17.27
C GLY A 201 -8.30 -15.54 -16.09
N ARG A 202 -7.50 -16.56 -15.80
CA ARG A 202 -6.55 -16.60 -14.69
C ARG A 202 -5.25 -17.33 -15.01
N THR A 203 -4.24 -17.02 -14.22
CA THR A 203 -2.93 -17.70 -14.21
C THR A 203 -2.63 -18.11 -12.78
N ARG A 204 -2.39 -19.40 -12.56
CA ARG A 204 -1.86 -19.90 -11.28
C ARG A 204 -0.35 -19.66 -11.27
N LEU A 205 0.12 -19.00 -10.22
CA LEU A 205 1.52 -18.56 -10.08
C LEU A 205 2.38 -19.61 -9.36
N ALA A 206 1.77 -20.69 -8.89
CA ALA A 206 2.46 -21.82 -8.29
C ALA A 206 2.86 -22.83 -9.38
N LYS A 207 4.04 -22.65 -9.99
CA LYS A 207 4.85 -23.78 -10.48
C LYS A 207 5.91 -24.20 -9.44
N TYR A 208 5.90 -23.53 -8.28
CA TYR A 208 6.74 -23.83 -7.13
C TYR A 208 6.19 -25.05 -6.38
N ALA A 209 6.75 -26.22 -6.67
CA ALA A 209 6.46 -27.52 -6.07
C ALA A 209 5.02 -28.02 -6.23
N GLU A 210 4.88 -29.23 -6.76
CA GLU A 210 3.60 -29.94 -6.90
C GLU A 210 2.92 -30.27 -5.56
N GLN A 211 3.51 -29.92 -4.41
CA GLN A 211 2.97 -30.29 -3.09
C GLN A 211 2.88 -29.20 -2.02
N GLU A 212 3.29 -27.94 -2.20
CA GLU A 212 3.20 -26.97 -1.10
C GLU A 212 2.69 -25.57 -1.46
N THR A 213 1.93 -24.99 -0.53
CA THR A 213 1.17 -23.76 -0.69
C THR A 213 2.07 -22.53 -0.85
N GLY A 214 2.30 -22.08 -2.08
CA GLY A 214 2.91 -20.77 -2.33
C GLY A 214 2.13 -19.64 -1.64
N TYR A 215 2.77 -18.95 -0.70
CA TYR A 215 2.17 -17.81 -0.02
C TYR A 215 2.46 -16.51 -0.76
N LEU A 216 1.47 -15.92 -1.43
CA LEU A 216 1.57 -14.48 -1.70
C LEU A 216 1.53 -13.79 -0.34
N GLY A 217 2.64 -13.14 0.03
CA GLY A 217 2.77 -12.44 1.30
C GLY A 217 1.61 -11.45 1.54
N THR A 218 1.42 -11.02 2.77
CA THR A 218 0.44 -9.99 3.15
C THR A 218 0.85 -8.57 2.73
N THR A 219 1.60 -8.45 1.63
CA THR A 219 2.41 -7.27 1.28
C THR A 219 1.64 -6.24 0.46
N PHE A 220 2.13 -5.00 0.51
CA PHE A 220 1.56 -3.85 -0.21
C PHE A 220 2.12 -3.81 -1.64
N LYS A 221 1.24 -3.76 -2.65
CA LYS A 221 1.50 -3.77 -4.11
C LYS A 221 2.39 -4.90 -4.61
N GLN A 222 1.74 -5.95 -5.11
CA GLN A 222 2.41 -7.15 -5.62
C GLN A 222 2.58 -7.21 -7.13
N ALA A 223 1.98 -6.31 -7.89
CA ALA A 223 2.03 -6.34 -9.34
C ALA A 223 2.41 -4.99 -9.93
N SER A 224 3.05 -5.00 -11.09
CA SER A 224 3.30 -3.81 -11.91
C SER A 224 3.34 -4.19 -13.39
N PHE A 225 3.19 -3.19 -14.26
CA PHE A 225 3.48 -3.33 -15.68
C PHE A 225 4.89 -2.83 -15.99
N ASP A 226 5.53 -3.42 -16.99
CA ASP A 226 6.70 -2.83 -17.65
C ASP A 226 6.30 -1.94 -18.86
N ARG A 227 7.28 -1.45 -19.63
CA ARG A 227 7.00 -0.62 -20.84
C ARG A 227 6.30 -1.38 -21.96
N GLN A 228 6.51 -2.68 -22.05
CA GLN A 228 5.97 -3.55 -23.09
C GLN A 228 4.56 -4.04 -22.72
N GLY A 229 4.07 -3.69 -21.52
CA GLY A 229 2.76 -4.09 -21.03
C GLY A 229 2.73 -5.52 -20.47
N ARG A 230 3.91 -6.12 -20.25
CA ARG A 230 4.04 -7.37 -19.51
C ARG A 230 3.79 -7.09 -18.03
N ILE A 231 3.35 -8.11 -17.31
CA ILE A 231 2.89 -8.04 -15.92
C ILE A 231 3.92 -8.74 -15.06
N LEU A 232 4.47 -8.03 -14.09
CA LEU A 232 5.45 -8.58 -13.16
C LEU A 232 4.80 -8.67 -11.78
N ILE A 233 4.95 -9.83 -11.14
CA ILE A 233 4.28 -10.17 -9.88
C ILE A 233 5.31 -10.68 -8.88
N LEU A 234 5.34 -10.07 -7.69
CA LEU A 234 6.11 -10.58 -6.55
C LEU A 234 5.31 -11.69 -5.85
N THR A 235 5.94 -12.85 -5.71
CA THR A 235 5.39 -13.99 -4.99
C THR A 235 6.29 -14.32 -3.80
N GLY A 236 5.72 -14.48 -2.61
CA GLY A 236 6.45 -15.12 -1.52
C GLY A 236 6.44 -16.64 -1.74
N VAL A 237 7.53 -17.30 -1.38
CA VAL A 237 7.62 -18.76 -1.37
C VAL A 237 8.05 -19.14 0.05
N ASN A 238 7.19 -19.90 0.73
CA ASN A 238 7.49 -20.41 2.07
C ASN A 238 7.60 -21.92 1.95
N LYS A 239 8.81 -22.46 2.11
CA LYS A 239 9.14 -23.89 2.01
C LYS A 239 8.97 -24.62 3.37
N GLY A 240 8.32 -24.00 4.37
CA GLY A 240 8.04 -24.58 5.68
C GLY A 240 8.70 -23.86 6.86
N ILE A 241 8.33 -24.26 8.08
CA ILE A 241 8.60 -23.55 9.36
C ILE A 241 10.10 -23.35 9.67
N LEU A 242 11.00 -24.12 9.04
CA LEU A 242 12.45 -24.10 9.31
C LEU A 242 13.31 -23.76 8.08
N THR A 243 12.70 -23.30 6.99
CA THR A 243 13.43 -22.92 5.77
C THR A 243 13.48 -21.40 5.63
N ASN A 244 14.56 -20.89 5.03
CA ASN A 244 14.63 -19.47 4.70
C ASN A 244 13.52 -19.15 3.68
N PRO A 245 12.60 -18.21 3.99
CA PRO A 245 11.60 -17.79 3.02
C PRO A 245 12.27 -17.25 1.76
N GLU A 246 11.74 -17.69 0.64
CA GLU A 246 12.13 -17.30 -0.70
C GLU A 246 11.19 -16.21 -1.21
N PHE A 247 11.67 -15.43 -2.16
CA PHE A 247 10.80 -14.62 -3.00
C PHE A 247 10.98 -15.03 -4.46
N GLY A 248 9.88 -14.95 -5.20
CA GLY A 248 9.85 -15.14 -6.64
C GLY A 248 9.37 -13.88 -7.33
N VAL A 249 9.91 -13.62 -8.52
CA VAL A 249 9.32 -12.67 -9.47
C VAL A 249 8.82 -13.47 -10.65
N THR A 250 7.51 -13.42 -10.88
CA THR A 250 6.88 -14.00 -12.07
C THR A 250 6.65 -12.90 -13.10
N ARG A 251 7.00 -13.14 -14.36
CA ARG A 251 6.63 -12.28 -15.49
C ARG A 251 5.61 -13.00 -16.38
N LEU A 252 4.49 -12.33 -16.59
CA LEU A 252 3.44 -12.75 -17.51
C LEU A 252 3.41 -11.81 -18.72
N LEU A 253 3.15 -12.37 -19.90
CA LEU A 253 2.78 -11.60 -21.07
C LEU A 253 1.43 -10.89 -20.84
N ALA A 254 1.10 -9.94 -21.73
CA ALA A 254 -0.16 -9.21 -21.65
C ALA A 254 -1.37 -10.16 -21.69
N ASN A 255 -1.28 -11.31 -22.35
CA ASN A 255 -2.34 -12.33 -22.39
C ASN A 255 -2.37 -13.24 -21.14
N GLY A 256 -1.51 -13.03 -20.14
CA GLY A 256 -1.48 -13.82 -18.90
C GLY A 256 -0.70 -15.13 -18.97
N GLN A 257 -0.16 -15.49 -20.13
CA GLN A 257 0.79 -16.60 -20.23
C GLN A 257 2.11 -16.22 -19.59
N PHE A 258 2.85 -17.20 -19.06
CA PHE A 258 4.21 -16.98 -18.59
C PHE A 258 5.11 -16.48 -19.73
N ASP A 259 5.95 -15.49 -19.45
CA ASP A 259 6.93 -15.01 -20.42
C ASP A 259 8.16 -15.91 -20.38
N ALA A 260 8.27 -16.85 -21.32
CA ALA A 260 9.38 -17.81 -21.39
C ALA A 260 10.77 -17.16 -21.58
N THR A 261 10.86 -15.85 -21.83
CA THR A 261 12.15 -15.13 -21.86
C THR A 261 12.63 -14.69 -20.47
N TYR A 262 11.84 -14.94 -19.42
CA TYR A 262 12.15 -14.50 -18.05
C TYR A 262 12.44 -15.66 -17.10
N GLY A 263 13.54 -15.52 -16.36
CA GLY A 263 14.05 -16.53 -15.45
C GLY A 263 14.76 -17.68 -16.15
N SER A 264 15.41 -18.53 -15.36
CA SER A 264 16.11 -19.71 -15.86
C SER A 264 15.13 -20.74 -16.44
N SER A 265 15.58 -21.46 -17.47
CA SER A 265 14.86 -22.61 -18.08
C SER A 265 13.48 -22.29 -18.67
N GLY A 266 13.26 -21.05 -19.10
CA GLY A 266 12.01 -20.64 -19.75
C GLY A 266 10.77 -20.67 -18.85
N ALA A 267 10.99 -20.64 -17.53
CA ALA A 267 9.94 -20.85 -16.55
C ALA A 267 8.97 -19.67 -16.41
N GLY A 268 9.36 -18.48 -16.90
CA GLY A 268 8.63 -17.23 -16.73
C GLY A 268 8.69 -16.66 -15.32
N TYR A 269 9.62 -17.16 -14.50
CA TYR A 269 9.85 -16.70 -13.15
C TYR A 269 11.29 -16.92 -12.70
N THR A 270 11.72 -16.15 -11.71
CA THR A 270 12.99 -16.32 -11.00
C THR A 270 12.69 -16.42 -9.50
N VAL A 271 13.33 -17.37 -8.80
CA VAL A 271 13.24 -17.55 -7.33
C VAL A 271 14.57 -17.28 -6.72
N ARG A 272 14.59 -16.61 -5.58
CA ARG A 272 15.78 -16.45 -4.78
C ARG A 272 15.48 -16.67 -3.31
N GLU A 273 16.40 -17.39 -2.67
CA GLU A 273 16.55 -17.39 -1.22
C GLU A 273 17.22 -16.09 -0.79
N TRP A 274 16.74 -15.50 0.28
CA TRP A 274 17.44 -14.39 0.89
C TRP A 274 18.50 -14.94 1.85
N ASN A 275 19.65 -15.34 1.33
CA ASN A 275 20.80 -15.71 2.15
C ASN A 275 21.45 -14.45 2.73
N VAL A 276 20.83 -13.91 3.78
CA VAL A 276 21.60 -13.13 4.75
C VAL A 276 22.28 -14.14 5.66
N ASN A 277 23.61 -14.04 5.81
CA ASN A 277 24.49 -14.92 6.60
C ASN A 277 24.17 -14.96 8.12
N ASP A 278 22.91 -14.88 8.50
CA ASP A 278 22.42 -14.89 9.87
C ASP A 278 21.28 -15.90 9.96
N SER A 279 21.60 -17.06 10.52
CA SER A 279 20.83 -18.31 10.55
C SER A 279 19.58 -18.28 11.42
N THR A 280 18.99 -17.11 11.67
CA THR A 280 17.82 -16.99 12.56
C THR A 280 16.66 -16.21 11.92
N THR A 281 15.77 -16.95 11.26
CA THR A 281 14.37 -16.61 10.93
C THR A 281 14.11 -15.55 9.83
N GLY A 282 13.16 -15.87 8.93
CA GLY A 282 12.08 -14.99 8.42
C GLY A 282 12.41 -13.78 7.51
N THR A 283 12.97 -13.97 6.32
CA THR A 283 13.05 -12.89 5.31
C THR A 283 11.82 -12.74 4.41
N PHE A 284 11.13 -11.60 4.45
CA PHE A 284 9.98 -11.33 3.59
C PHE A 284 10.29 -10.20 2.61
N GLY A 285 10.25 -10.49 1.30
CA GLY A 285 10.12 -9.46 0.27
C GLY A 285 8.84 -8.66 0.53
N SER A 286 8.96 -7.39 0.92
CA SER A 286 7.85 -6.57 1.44
C SER A 286 7.24 -5.66 0.38
N ALA A 287 7.96 -5.37 -0.69
CA ALA A 287 7.49 -4.58 -1.82
C ALA A 287 8.30 -4.86 -3.10
N ILE A 288 7.66 -4.72 -4.26
CA ILE A 288 8.30 -4.82 -5.58
C ILE A 288 8.15 -3.52 -6.35
N ALA A 289 9.23 -3.11 -6.99
CA ALA A 289 9.30 -2.02 -7.94
C ALA A 289 9.81 -2.54 -9.27
N VAL A 290 9.07 -2.27 -10.33
CA VAL A 290 9.46 -2.66 -11.68
C VAL A 290 9.82 -1.40 -12.43
N HIS A 291 11.07 -1.28 -12.83
CA HIS A 291 11.50 -0.17 -13.66
C HIS A 291 11.03 -0.38 -15.12
N PRO A 292 10.70 0.70 -15.83
CA PRO A 292 10.32 0.66 -17.25
C PRO A 292 11.32 -0.02 -18.21
N ASP A 293 12.60 -0.18 -17.86
CA ASP A 293 13.60 -0.94 -18.64
C ASP A 293 13.63 -2.44 -18.27
N SER A 294 12.57 -2.93 -17.62
CA SER A 294 12.40 -4.31 -17.15
C SER A 294 13.30 -4.71 -15.98
N LYS A 295 14.04 -3.78 -15.36
CA LYS A 295 14.74 -4.07 -14.10
C LYS A 295 13.77 -4.22 -12.93
N VAL A 296 13.95 -5.25 -12.12
CA VAL A 296 13.09 -5.52 -10.96
C VAL A 296 13.85 -5.26 -9.68
N PHE A 297 13.25 -4.46 -8.81
CA PHE A 297 13.78 -4.08 -7.52
C PHE A 297 12.85 -4.60 -6.43
N ILE A 298 13.42 -5.28 -5.45
CA ILE A 298 12.64 -5.82 -4.35
C ILE A 298 13.12 -5.16 -3.06
N GLY A 299 12.19 -4.51 -2.36
CA GLY A 299 12.39 -4.02 -1.00
C GLY A 299 11.96 -5.10 -0.02
N GLY A 300 12.88 -5.61 0.79
CA GLY A 300 12.61 -6.66 1.78
C GLY A 300 12.76 -6.21 3.23
N ASN A 301 12.29 -7.07 4.14
CA ASN A 301 12.70 -7.09 5.54
C ASN A 301 13.23 -8.49 5.87
N ALA A 302 14.36 -8.57 6.57
CA ALA A 302 14.76 -9.76 7.29
C ALA A 302 14.53 -9.51 8.79
N THR A 303 14.05 -10.52 9.51
CA THR A 303 13.83 -10.42 10.96
C THR A 303 15.15 -10.31 11.75
N SER A 304 16.25 -10.86 11.21
CA SER A 304 17.61 -10.79 11.75
C SER A 304 18.47 -9.68 11.13
N VAL A 305 18.28 -9.37 9.83
CA VAL A 305 19.03 -8.29 9.14
C VAL A 305 18.21 -7.00 9.02
N THR A 306 18.74 -5.98 9.65
CA THR A 306 18.08 -4.71 9.87
C THR A 306 18.62 -3.67 8.91
N GLY A 307 17.72 -3.05 8.16
CA GLY A 307 18.07 -2.20 7.02
C GLY A 307 17.08 -2.37 5.87
N PHE A 308 17.25 -1.52 4.86
CA PHE A 308 16.50 -1.67 3.63
C PHE A 308 17.29 -2.60 2.73
N LEU A 309 16.62 -3.67 2.35
CA LEU A 309 17.14 -4.76 1.56
C LEU A 309 16.76 -4.53 0.09
N THR A 310 17.73 -4.61 -0.81
CA THR A 310 17.49 -4.47 -2.26
C THR A 310 18.20 -5.54 -3.07
N SER A 311 17.47 -6.16 -3.99
CA SER A 311 18.01 -7.02 -5.05
C SER A 311 17.56 -6.51 -6.42
N GLN A 312 18.37 -6.74 -7.44
CA GLN A 312 18.08 -6.32 -8.81
C GLN A 312 18.12 -7.47 -9.81
N PHE A 313 17.14 -7.48 -10.70
CA PHE A 313 17.08 -8.40 -11.83
C PHE A 313 17.14 -7.63 -13.15
N ASP A 314 17.79 -8.18 -14.16
CA ASP A 314 17.72 -7.68 -15.54
C ASP A 314 16.38 -8.01 -16.21
N GLU A 315 16.27 -7.66 -17.49
CA GLU A 315 15.09 -7.96 -18.30
C GLU A 315 14.89 -9.45 -18.60
N TYR A 316 15.82 -10.32 -18.25
CA TYR A 316 15.72 -11.77 -18.43
C TYR A 316 15.55 -12.49 -17.09
N GLY A 317 15.45 -11.74 -15.97
CA GLY A 317 15.28 -12.32 -14.64
C GLY A 317 16.57 -12.86 -14.04
N ASN A 318 17.73 -12.49 -14.59
CA ASN A 318 19.05 -12.76 -14.02
C ASN A 318 19.37 -11.71 -12.96
N LEU A 319 20.03 -12.14 -11.89
CA LEU A 319 20.45 -11.25 -10.82
C LEU A 319 21.62 -10.36 -11.30
N THR A 320 21.45 -9.05 -11.27
CA THR A 320 22.51 -8.10 -11.68
C THR A 320 23.20 -7.42 -10.50
N SER A 321 22.57 -7.42 -9.34
CA SER A 321 23.14 -6.89 -8.10
C SER A 321 22.53 -7.66 -6.94
N ASP A 322 23.41 -8.30 -6.16
CA ASP A 322 23.03 -9.05 -4.99
C ASP A 322 22.66 -8.12 -3.82
N ILE A 323 22.14 -8.72 -2.76
CA ILE A 323 21.58 -8.09 -1.58
C ILE A 323 22.55 -7.05 -0.99
N SER A 324 22.19 -5.78 -1.10
CA SER A 324 22.81 -4.72 -0.29
C SER A 324 21.90 -4.34 0.88
N THR A 325 22.47 -4.33 2.08
CA THR A 325 21.78 -3.83 3.28
C THR A 325 22.13 -2.37 3.50
N VAL A 326 21.14 -1.49 3.41
CA VAL A 326 21.33 -0.07 3.68
C VAL A 326 20.72 0.29 5.04
N ARG A 327 21.59 0.57 6.02
CA ARG A 327 21.20 1.00 7.39
C ARG A 327 21.09 2.52 7.49
N PHE A 328 20.03 3.08 8.08
CA PHE A 328 19.91 4.53 8.31
C PHE A 328 20.54 4.96 9.63
N THR A 329 20.59 4.06 10.59
CA THR A 329 21.22 4.28 11.90
C THR A 329 22.14 3.12 12.26
N LYS A 330 22.92 3.25 13.34
CA LYS A 330 23.65 2.12 13.94
C LYS A 330 22.71 1.10 14.62
N ASN A 331 21.41 1.43 14.76
CA ASN A 331 20.44 0.59 15.45
C ASN A 331 19.76 -0.39 14.50
N LEU A 332 19.42 -1.55 15.06
CA LEU A 332 18.94 -2.73 14.36
C LEU A 332 17.40 -2.76 14.21
N LEU A 333 16.73 -1.64 13.91
CA LEU A 333 15.24 -1.62 13.84
C LEU A 333 14.69 -0.92 12.59
N ASP A 334 15.54 -0.68 11.59
CA ASP A 334 15.11 -0.09 10.32
C ASP A 334 14.43 -1.16 9.44
N LYS A 335 13.25 -0.83 8.86
CA LYS A 335 12.45 -1.76 8.04
C LYS A 335 11.96 -1.08 6.76
N ALA A 336 12.24 -1.64 5.58
CA ALA A 336 11.60 -1.19 4.34
C ALA A 336 10.15 -1.72 4.28
N VAL A 337 9.22 -0.88 3.83
CA VAL A 337 7.80 -1.23 3.70
C VAL A 337 7.31 -1.04 2.26
N ALA A 338 7.97 -0.18 1.50
CA ALA A 338 7.66 0.07 0.10
C ALA A 338 8.93 0.19 -0.74
N ALA A 339 8.85 -0.26 -1.99
CA ALA A 339 9.81 -0.02 -3.05
C ALA A 339 9.04 0.42 -4.28
N VAL A 340 9.49 1.49 -4.93
CA VAL A 340 8.85 2.04 -6.14
C VAL A 340 9.90 2.45 -7.18
N PRO A 341 9.64 2.24 -8.48
CA PRO A 341 10.57 2.61 -9.54
C PRO A 341 10.75 4.13 -9.61
N ALA A 342 11.95 4.56 -9.97
CA ALA A 342 12.33 5.94 -10.24
C ALA A 342 13.06 6.05 -11.58
N ALA A 343 13.17 7.24 -12.17
CA ALA A 343 13.74 7.39 -13.52
C ALA A 343 15.20 6.88 -13.63
N ASN A 344 15.57 6.43 -14.84
CA ASN A 344 16.91 6.01 -15.24
C ASN A 344 17.41 4.75 -14.51
N GLY A 345 16.55 3.75 -14.39
CA GLY A 345 16.85 2.49 -13.73
C GLY A 345 16.96 2.62 -12.22
N ARG A 346 16.55 3.73 -11.61
CA ARG A 346 16.68 3.92 -10.15
C ARG A 346 15.49 3.32 -9.41
N ALA A 347 15.66 3.05 -8.13
CA ALA A 347 14.53 2.71 -7.25
C ALA A 347 14.54 3.52 -5.97
N VAL A 348 13.35 3.78 -5.45
CA VAL A 348 13.14 4.46 -4.17
C VAL A 348 12.51 3.47 -3.21
N SER A 349 13.13 3.29 -2.05
CA SER A 349 12.57 2.49 -0.97
C SER A 349 12.19 3.41 0.19
N ALA A 350 11.05 3.14 0.81
CA ALA A 350 10.55 3.89 1.96
C ALA A 350 10.16 2.92 3.09
N GLY A 351 10.29 3.39 4.33
CA GLY A 351 10.08 2.51 5.47
C GLY A 351 10.27 3.18 6.82
N LEU A 352 10.38 2.35 7.84
CA LEU A 352 10.54 2.69 9.24
C LEU A 352 12.02 2.84 9.58
N VAL A 353 12.35 3.89 10.31
CA VAL A 353 13.68 4.10 10.88
C VAL A 353 13.54 4.42 12.36
N TYR A 354 14.19 3.65 13.21
CA TYR A 354 14.14 3.86 14.67
C TYR A 354 15.31 4.73 15.10
N LYS A 355 15.02 5.95 15.60
CA LYS A 355 16.07 6.89 16.02
C LYS A 355 15.69 7.67 17.26
N GLY A 356 16.41 7.39 18.36
CA GLY A 356 16.25 8.06 19.66
C GLY A 356 14.88 7.79 20.28
N GLY A 357 14.51 6.52 20.42
CA GLY A 357 13.25 6.10 21.04
C GLY A 357 11.99 6.23 20.17
N LYS A 358 12.13 6.59 18.88
CA LYS A 358 11.00 6.99 18.02
C LYS A 358 11.15 6.49 16.58
N TYR A 359 10.05 5.98 16.03
CA TYR A 359 9.94 5.67 14.60
C TYR A 359 9.77 6.94 13.76
N ARG A 360 10.52 6.97 12.67
CA ARG A 360 10.55 8.02 11.64
C ARG A 360 10.39 7.38 10.27
N VAL A 361 10.10 8.21 9.28
CA VAL A 361 10.06 7.77 7.88
C VAL A 361 11.45 7.86 7.29
N GLY A 362 12.01 6.73 6.89
CA GLY A 362 13.24 6.64 6.09
C GLY A 362 12.90 6.50 4.61
N VAL A 363 13.65 7.20 3.76
CA VAL A 363 13.59 7.04 2.31
C VAL A 363 15.02 6.98 1.76
N MET A 364 15.31 6.01 0.92
CA MET A 364 16.57 5.91 0.19
C MET A 364 16.34 5.79 -1.30
N ARG A 365 17.38 6.06 -2.08
CA ARG A 365 17.38 5.80 -3.52
C ARG A 365 18.60 5.00 -3.92
N THR A 366 18.41 3.98 -4.75
CA THR A 366 19.48 3.20 -5.38
C THR A 366 19.58 3.53 -6.86
N ASN A 367 20.79 3.39 -7.40
CA ASN A 367 21.11 3.46 -8.81
C ASN A 367 20.68 2.17 -9.53
N ALA A 368 20.80 2.19 -10.86
CA ALA A 368 20.46 1.07 -11.73
C ALA A 368 21.41 -0.13 -11.62
N ASP A 369 22.51 0.01 -10.87
CA ASP A 369 23.51 -1.01 -10.58
C ASP A 369 23.39 -1.56 -9.14
N GLY A 370 22.40 -1.10 -8.37
CA GLY A 370 22.19 -1.52 -6.97
C GLY A 370 22.87 -0.62 -5.96
N THR A 371 23.82 0.21 -6.39
CA THR A 371 24.56 1.07 -5.48
C THR A 371 23.67 2.17 -4.91
N LEU A 372 23.96 2.60 -3.69
CA LEU A 372 23.24 3.72 -3.08
C LEU A 372 23.53 5.02 -3.84
N ASP A 373 22.49 5.72 -4.29
CA ASP A 373 22.64 6.98 -5.01
C ASP A 373 23.04 8.11 -4.05
N LYS A 374 24.34 8.37 -3.93
CA LYS A 374 24.90 9.37 -3.01
C LYS A 374 24.41 10.81 -3.28
N THR A 375 23.83 11.09 -4.44
CA THR A 375 23.26 12.41 -4.79
C THR A 375 21.87 12.65 -4.19
N PHE A 376 21.21 11.60 -3.71
CA PHE A 376 19.88 11.68 -3.11
C PHE A 376 19.93 12.05 -1.62
N GLY A 377 19.14 13.04 -1.21
CA GLY A 377 19.03 13.43 0.20
C GLY A 377 20.39 13.77 0.83
N LYS A 378 20.72 13.13 1.95
CA LYS A 378 22.03 13.15 2.59
C LYS A 378 22.71 11.80 2.38
N LYS A 379 23.68 11.72 1.46
CA LYS A 379 24.45 10.51 1.13
C LYS A 379 23.52 9.30 0.81
N GLY A 380 22.52 9.52 -0.03
CA GLY A 380 21.55 8.52 -0.48
C GLY A 380 20.33 8.31 0.40
N LYS A 381 20.21 9.04 1.52
CA LYS A 381 19.18 8.82 2.54
C LYS A 381 18.46 10.11 2.90
N THR A 382 17.16 10.00 3.16
CA THR A 382 16.34 11.06 3.74
C THR A 382 15.60 10.51 4.94
N LEU A 383 15.70 11.21 6.07
CA LEU A 383 14.98 10.88 7.29
C LEU A 383 13.97 11.98 7.59
N VAL A 384 12.69 11.62 7.61
CA VAL A 384 11.60 12.56 7.86
C VAL A 384 11.00 12.32 9.24
N LYS A 385 11.08 13.35 10.09
CA LYS A 385 10.31 13.45 11.32
C LYS A 385 9.00 14.19 11.01
N VAL A 386 7.86 13.60 11.35
CA VAL A 386 6.58 14.33 11.30
C VAL A 386 6.34 15.01 12.64
N ARG A 387 6.14 16.32 12.62
CA ARG A 387 5.91 17.16 13.80
C ARG A 387 4.52 16.90 14.36
N GLY A 388 4.39 16.95 15.68
CA GLY A 388 3.11 16.77 16.37
C GLY A 388 2.77 15.33 16.74
N TYR A 389 3.54 14.35 16.28
CA TYR A 389 3.29 12.92 16.51
C TYR A 389 4.41 12.26 17.32
N LYS A 390 4.08 11.21 18.07
CA LYS A 390 5.04 10.41 18.86
C LYS A 390 5.82 9.47 17.97
N GLN A 391 5.10 8.78 17.09
CA GLN A 391 5.64 7.81 16.13
C GLN A 391 4.93 7.93 14.79
N VAL A 392 5.65 7.56 13.73
CA VAL A 392 5.16 7.61 12.36
C VAL A 392 5.60 6.35 11.67
N GLN A 393 4.64 5.63 11.12
CA GLN A 393 4.86 4.38 10.42
C GLN A 393 4.63 4.57 8.93
N ALA A 394 5.67 4.40 8.10
CA ALA A 394 5.50 4.36 6.65
C ALA A 394 4.74 3.08 6.26
N VAL A 395 3.81 3.21 5.32
CA VAL A 395 2.92 2.11 4.90
C VAL A 395 3.11 1.79 3.42
N ASP A 396 3.21 2.81 2.56
CA ASP A 396 3.35 2.63 1.11
C ASP A 396 4.05 3.86 0.51
N ALA A 397 4.54 3.74 -0.72
CA ALA A 397 5.12 4.84 -1.48
C ALA A 397 4.61 4.85 -2.93
N ALA A 398 4.72 6.02 -3.57
CA ALA A 398 4.48 6.20 -4.99
C ALA A 398 5.46 7.23 -5.56
N VAL A 399 5.86 7.05 -6.82
CA VAL A 399 6.68 8.02 -7.56
C VAL A 399 5.91 8.47 -8.79
N ASP A 400 5.89 9.78 -9.05
CA ASP A 400 5.30 10.30 -10.28
C ASP A 400 6.32 10.48 -11.41
N LYS A 401 5.82 10.77 -12.62
CA LYS A 401 6.65 10.99 -13.81
C LYS A 401 7.71 12.09 -13.70
N LYS A 402 7.63 12.97 -12.68
CA LYS A 402 8.66 13.99 -12.41
C LYS A 402 9.66 13.54 -11.34
N GLY A 403 9.63 12.27 -10.95
CA GLY A 403 10.45 11.70 -9.89
C GLY A 403 10.07 12.16 -8.49
N ARG A 404 8.92 12.82 -8.29
CA ARG A 404 8.50 13.23 -6.94
C ARG A 404 7.99 12.01 -6.19
N ILE A 405 8.40 11.87 -4.95
CA ILE A 405 8.14 10.70 -4.11
C ILE A 405 7.07 11.06 -3.09
N TYR A 406 6.04 10.24 -3.00
CA TYR A 406 4.96 10.34 -2.02
C TYR A 406 5.09 9.15 -1.09
N VAL A 407 5.28 9.39 0.20
CA VAL A 407 5.28 8.35 1.23
C VAL A 407 4.01 8.48 2.04
N LEU A 408 3.23 7.42 2.07
CA LEU A 408 2.06 7.29 2.89
C LEU A 408 2.47 6.73 4.26
N ALA A 409 1.92 7.31 5.32
CA ALA A 409 2.21 6.91 6.68
C ALA A 409 0.99 6.99 7.60
N THR A 410 0.99 6.15 8.63
CA THR A 410 0.13 6.29 9.82
C THR A 410 0.93 7.01 10.90
N ALA A 411 0.46 8.18 11.33
CA ALA A 411 1.12 9.00 12.35
C ALA A 411 0.31 8.98 13.66
N GLU A 412 0.95 8.66 14.78
CA GLU A 412 0.28 8.42 16.06
C GLU A 412 0.50 9.56 17.06
N GLY A 413 -0.57 9.92 17.77
CA GLY A 413 -0.61 11.03 18.71
C GLY A 413 0.39 10.93 19.88
N LYS A 414 0.61 12.07 20.56
CA LYS A 414 1.59 12.19 21.66
C LYS A 414 1.12 11.70 23.03
N LYS A 415 -0.19 11.59 23.29
CA LYS A 415 -0.73 11.22 24.61
C LYS A 415 -1.18 9.76 24.63
N TYR A 416 -0.69 8.98 25.60
CA TYR A 416 -1.22 7.66 25.95
C TYR A 416 -2.73 7.78 26.22
N GLY A 417 -3.54 6.84 25.72
CA GLY A 417 -5.00 6.89 25.84
C GLY A 417 -5.73 7.79 24.83
N THR A 418 -5.03 8.44 23.89
CA THR A 418 -5.67 9.09 22.74
C THR A 418 -5.37 8.32 21.46
N SER A 419 -6.30 7.45 21.04
CA SER A 419 -6.25 6.55 19.87
C SER A 419 -6.21 7.26 18.50
N ALA A 420 -5.66 8.48 18.42
CA ALA A 420 -5.70 9.32 17.23
C ALA A 420 -4.54 9.02 16.26
N SER A 421 -4.55 7.84 15.64
CA SER A 421 -3.76 7.58 14.43
C SER A 421 -4.29 8.43 13.27
N ARG A 422 -3.38 8.99 12.47
CA ARG A 422 -3.69 9.92 11.38
C ARG A 422 -3.03 9.49 10.09
N VAL A 423 -3.80 9.50 9.01
CA VAL A 423 -3.27 9.20 7.67
C VAL A 423 -2.54 10.42 7.16
N THR A 424 -1.26 10.25 6.87
CA THR A 424 -0.34 11.33 6.54
C THR A 424 0.39 11.01 5.24
N VAL A 425 0.46 11.97 4.33
CA VAL A 425 1.25 11.87 3.10
C VAL A 425 2.42 12.86 3.19
N ILE A 426 3.62 12.37 2.92
CA ILE A 426 4.85 13.15 2.87
C ILE A 426 5.30 13.20 1.41
N ARG A 427 5.62 14.39 0.88
CA ARG A 427 6.20 14.52 -0.46
C ARG A 427 7.66 14.95 -0.40
N LEU A 428 8.52 14.18 -1.08
CA LEU A 428 9.89 14.55 -1.41
C LEU A 428 10.00 14.94 -2.88
N LYS A 429 10.93 15.83 -3.19
CA LYS A 429 11.37 16.08 -4.56
C LYS A 429 12.19 14.89 -5.06
N ALA A 430 12.45 14.88 -6.37
CA ALA A 430 13.29 13.85 -6.99
C ALA A 430 14.69 13.75 -6.35
N ASN A 431 15.25 14.83 -5.83
CA ASN A 431 16.55 14.80 -5.13
C ASN A 431 16.45 14.40 -3.64
N GLY A 432 15.30 13.91 -3.17
CA GLY A 432 15.10 13.46 -1.79
C GLY A 432 14.85 14.56 -0.76
N LYS A 433 15.01 15.84 -1.12
CA LYS A 433 14.66 16.95 -0.22
C LYS A 433 13.14 17.03 -0.05
N ILE A 434 12.67 17.31 1.18
CA ILE A 434 11.24 17.55 1.45
C ILE A 434 10.71 18.65 0.52
N ASP A 435 9.58 18.40 -0.12
CA ASP A 435 8.94 19.38 -0.99
C ASP A 435 8.14 20.39 -0.19
N LYS A 436 8.85 21.40 0.33
CA LYS A 436 8.27 22.45 1.17
C LYS A 436 7.13 23.24 0.51
N LYS A 437 7.00 23.23 -0.82
CA LYS A 437 5.92 23.95 -1.54
C LYS A 437 4.61 23.14 -1.61
N TRP A 438 4.66 21.84 -1.35
CA TRP A 438 3.50 20.96 -1.40
C TRP A 438 2.71 20.97 -0.09
N GLY A 439 1.38 20.99 -0.18
CA GLY A 439 0.48 20.98 0.97
C GLY A 439 0.25 22.34 1.64
N ARG A 440 0.77 23.42 1.05
CA ARG A 440 0.54 24.80 1.51
C ARG A 440 -0.78 25.36 1.00
#